data_AF-A0A965CZA5-F1
#
_entry.id   AF-A0A965CZA5-F1
#
_cell.length_a   1.000
_cell.length_b   1.000
_cell.length_c   1.000
_cell.angle_alpha   90.00
_cell.angle_beta   90.00
_cell.angle_gamma   90.00
#
_symmetry.space_group_name_H-M   'P 1'
#
loop_
_entity.id
_entity.type
_entity.pdbx_description
1 polymer ?
#
loop_
_entity_poly.entity_id
_entity_poly.type
_entity_poly.pdbx_seq_one_letter_code
_entity_poly.pdbx_strand_id
1 'polypeptide(L)'
;EGLTDSELALFDLLFKENVSRADRERLKQASKSLLASIQELLSPMQDWTEKATTQAEVRMFILDNLYQVLPRPPFTEDETEQIASRVYDYVWQRSFGGREFATAGQHLS
;
A
#
# COMPACT_ATOMS: atom_id res chain seq x y z
N GLU A 1 12.31 16.56 -3.30
CA GLU A 1 11.43 15.56 -3.94
C GLU A 1 10.01 15.76 -3.42
N GLY A 2 8.97 15.39 -4.18
CA GLY A 2 7.56 15.70 -3.89
C GLY A 2 6.74 14.50 -3.41
N LEU A 3 7.31 13.68 -2.52
CA LEU A 3 6.64 12.58 -1.83
C LEU A 3 6.60 12.87 -0.33
N THR A 4 5.52 12.49 0.34
CA THR A 4 5.47 12.43 1.82
C THR A 4 6.27 11.24 2.34
N ASP A 5 6.53 11.17 3.65
CA ASP A 5 7.29 10.05 4.26
C ASP A 5 6.65 8.68 3.98
N SER A 6 5.32 8.60 3.91
CA SER A 6 4.61 7.35 3.66
C SER A 6 4.46 7.02 2.19
N GLU A 7 4.33 8.03 1.34
CA GLU A 7 4.45 7.84 -0.11
C GLU A 7 5.86 7.37 -0.49
N LEU A 8 6.89 7.84 0.22
CA LEU A 8 8.27 7.40 0.06
C LEU A 8 8.45 5.96 0.56
N ALA A 9 7.94 5.63 1.75
CA ALA A 9 8.00 4.27 2.27
C ALA A 9 7.33 3.25 1.33
N LEU A 10 6.15 3.58 0.79
CA LEU A 10 5.51 2.72 -0.23
C LEU A 10 6.30 2.70 -1.53
N PHE A 11 6.83 3.85 -1.98
CA PHE A 11 7.71 3.87 -3.16
C PHE A 11 8.89 2.92 -2.99
N ASP A 12 9.53 2.89 -1.81
CA ASP A 12 10.65 2.00 -1.53
C ASP A 12 10.25 0.52 -1.56
N LEU A 13 9.03 0.17 -1.13
CA LEU A 13 8.50 -1.20 -1.24
C LEU A 13 8.24 -1.63 -2.69
N LEU A 14 7.87 -0.68 -3.55
CA LEU A 14 7.57 -0.90 -4.96
C LEU A 14 8.83 -0.80 -5.84
N PHE A 15 9.90 -0.21 -5.33
CA PHE A 15 11.09 0.11 -6.10
C PHE A 15 11.89 -1.15 -6.48
N LYS A 16 12.47 -1.12 -7.67
CA LYS A 16 13.38 -2.14 -8.18
C LYS A 16 14.63 -1.47 -8.75
N GLU A 17 15.78 -2.10 -8.55
CA GLU A 17 17.03 -1.64 -9.15
C GLU A 17 16.96 -1.74 -10.69
N ASN A 18 17.71 -0.90 -11.39
CA ASN A 18 17.80 -0.88 -12.86
C ASN A 18 16.49 -0.60 -13.63
N VAL A 19 15.52 0.07 -13.00
CA VAL A 19 14.32 0.58 -13.71
C VAL A 19 14.62 1.83 -14.53
N SER A 20 13.90 2.02 -15.64
CA SER A 20 14.02 3.22 -16.45
C SER A 20 13.55 4.47 -15.67
N ARG A 21 13.95 5.67 -16.12
CA ARG A 21 13.44 6.92 -15.53
C ARG A 21 11.91 7.01 -15.62
N ALA A 22 11.33 6.54 -16.72
CA ALA A 22 9.88 6.53 -16.93
C ALA A 22 9.19 5.57 -15.95
N ASP A 23 9.74 4.37 -15.75
CA ASP A 23 9.18 3.40 -14.81
C ASP A 23 9.35 3.88 -13.36
N ARG A 24 10.47 4.52 -13.03
CA ARG A 24 10.63 5.16 -11.71
C ARG A 24 9.53 6.19 -11.45
N GLU A 25 9.18 7.01 -12.44
CA GLU A 25 8.08 7.98 -12.28
C GLU A 25 6.72 7.28 -12.15
N ARG A 26 6.48 6.21 -12.92
CA ARG A 26 5.28 5.38 -12.76
C ARG A 26 5.18 4.79 -11.36
N LEU A 27 6.28 4.31 -10.79
CA LEU A 27 6.32 3.78 -9.42
C LEU A 27 6.04 4.86 -8.37
N LYS A 28 6.49 6.11 -8.60
CA LYS A 28 6.12 7.24 -7.73
C LYS A 28 4.62 7.54 -7.79
N GLN A 29 4.02 7.51 -8.98
CA GLN A 29 2.56 7.70 -9.09
C GLN A 29 1.80 6.52 -8.49
N ALA A 30 2.25 5.29 -8.71
CA ALA A 30 1.69 4.09 -8.12
C ALA A 30 1.71 4.15 -6.58
N SER A 31 2.81 4.59 -5.95
CA SER A 31 2.87 4.69 -4.49
C SER A 31 1.89 5.71 -3.92
N LYS A 32 1.72 6.86 -4.58
CA LYS A 32 0.73 7.88 -4.21
C LYS A 32 -0.70 7.37 -4.33
N SER A 33 -1.04 6.82 -5.50
CA SER A 33 -2.38 6.32 -5.78
C SER A 33 -2.74 5.17 -4.86
N LEU A 34 -1.82 4.21 -4.66
CA LEU A 34 -2.05 3.08 -3.76
C LEU A 34 -2.26 3.54 -2.32
N LEU A 35 -1.48 4.50 -1.82
CA LEU A 35 -1.65 5.06 -0.48
C LEU A 35 -3.06 5.64 -0.28
N ALA A 36 -3.46 6.53 -1.20
CA ALA A 36 -4.76 7.18 -1.15
C ALA A 36 -5.90 6.16 -1.21
N SER A 37 -5.81 5.19 -2.14
CA SER A 37 -6.79 4.13 -2.30
C SER A 37 -6.91 3.24 -1.06
N ILE A 38 -5.81 2.91 -0.38
CA ILE A 38 -5.85 2.14 0.88
C ILE A 38 -6.48 2.98 2.00
N GLN A 39 -6.17 4.26 2.10
CA GLN A 39 -6.77 5.14 3.10
C GLN A 39 -8.28 5.27 2.92
N GLU A 40 -8.75 5.41 1.68
CA GLU A 40 -10.17 5.44 1.35
C GLU A 40 -10.86 4.12 1.68
N LEU A 41 -10.24 2.97 1.36
CA LEU A 41 -10.76 1.65 1.68
C LEU A 41 -10.91 1.45 3.20
N LEU A 42 -9.88 1.86 3.96
CA LEU A 42 -9.83 1.61 5.40
C LEU A 42 -10.70 2.59 6.21
N SER A 43 -10.96 3.80 5.69
CA SER A 43 -11.76 4.82 6.37
C SER A 43 -13.08 4.31 6.99
N PRO A 44 -13.91 3.52 6.28
CA PRO A 44 -15.12 2.93 6.87
C PRO A 44 -14.88 1.64 7.69
N MET A 45 -13.70 1.01 7.59
CA MET A 45 -13.41 -0.30 8.20
C MET A 45 -12.84 -0.16 9.61
N GLN A 46 -13.65 0.25 10.58
CA GLN A 46 -13.24 0.28 11.98
C GLN A 46 -12.69 -1.09 12.42
N ASP A 47 -11.51 -1.07 13.03
CA ASP A 47 -10.81 -2.25 13.56
C ASP A 47 -10.66 -3.37 12.52
N TRP A 48 -10.33 -2.99 11.27
CA TRP A 48 -10.17 -3.94 10.15
C TRP A 48 -9.16 -5.06 10.43
N THR A 49 -8.22 -4.85 11.35
CA THR A 49 -7.23 -5.83 11.78
C THR A 49 -7.81 -6.94 12.64
N GLU A 50 -9.01 -6.80 13.22
CA GLU A 50 -9.62 -7.81 14.10
C GLU A 50 -10.40 -8.90 13.35
N LYS A 51 -10.91 -8.60 12.15
CA LYS A 51 -11.80 -9.52 11.41
C LYS A 51 -11.08 -10.11 10.20
N ALA A 52 -11.06 -11.43 10.10
CA ALA A 52 -10.45 -12.14 8.97
C ALA A 52 -11.01 -11.68 7.60
N THR A 53 -12.30 -11.36 7.53
CA THR A 53 -12.95 -10.87 6.30
C THR A 53 -12.40 -9.53 5.83
N THR A 54 -12.30 -8.53 6.72
CA THR A 54 -11.78 -7.21 6.35
C THR A 54 -10.29 -7.29 6.05
N GLN A 55 -9.53 -8.14 6.76
CA GLN A 55 -8.14 -8.37 6.40
C GLN A 55 -7.97 -9.02 5.01
N ALA A 56 -8.84 -9.97 4.64
CA ALA A 56 -8.81 -10.60 3.32
C ALA A 56 -9.17 -9.58 2.22
N GLU A 57 -10.15 -8.73 2.47
CA GLU A 57 -10.55 -7.64 1.58
C GLU A 57 -9.39 -6.67 1.32
N VAL A 58 -8.68 -6.24 2.36
CA VAL A 58 -7.51 -5.36 2.23
C VAL A 58 -6.37 -6.04 1.45
N ARG A 59 -6.09 -7.33 1.70
CA ARG A 59 -5.09 -8.09 0.92
C ARG A 59 -5.43 -8.14 -0.57
N MET A 60 -6.68 -8.50 -0.89
CA MET A 60 -7.14 -8.58 -2.28
C MET A 60 -7.09 -7.22 -2.96
N PHE A 61 -7.54 -6.16 -2.27
CA PHE A 61 -7.52 -4.81 -2.80
C PHE A 61 -6.10 -4.34 -3.16
N ILE A 62 -5.13 -4.55 -2.26
CA ILE A 62 -3.73 -4.19 -2.50
C ILE A 62 -3.20 -4.95 -3.72
N LEU A 63 -3.45 -6.25 -3.79
CA LEU A 63 -3.00 -7.10 -4.88
C LEU A 63 -3.58 -6.65 -6.23
N ASP A 64 -4.90 -6.47 -6.29
CA ASP A 64 -5.61 -6.02 -7.48
C ASP A 64 -5.11 -4.65 -7.95
N ASN A 65 -4.89 -3.72 -7.03
CA ASN A 65 -4.36 -2.39 -7.36
C ASN A 65 -2.95 -2.49 -7.97
N LEU A 66 -2.05 -3.26 -7.35
CA LEU A 66 -0.70 -3.50 -7.87
C LEU A 66 -0.71 -4.19 -9.24
N TYR A 67 -1.68 -5.07 -9.51
CA TYR A 67 -1.89 -5.61 -10.85
C TYR A 67 -2.26 -4.56 -11.89
N GLN A 68 -2.94 -3.48 -11.51
CA GLN A 68 -3.27 -2.41 -12.44
C GLN A 68 -2.13 -1.40 -12.64
N VAL A 69 -1.35 -1.10 -11.60
CA VAL A 69 -0.44 0.07 -11.62
C VAL A 69 1.03 -0.27 -11.87
N LEU A 70 1.48 -1.50 -11.59
CA LEU A 70 2.88 -1.85 -11.78
C LEU A 70 3.22 -2.06 -13.27
N PRO A 71 4.33 -1.50 -13.76
CA PRO A 71 4.74 -1.68 -15.16
C PRO A 71 5.15 -3.13 -15.45
N ARG A 72 4.71 -3.68 -16.59
CA ARG A 72 5.08 -5.03 -17.05
C ARG A 72 5.59 -5.01 -18.49
N PRO A 73 6.86 -5.38 -18.75
CA PRO A 73 7.97 -5.57 -17.79
C PRO A 73 8.29 -4.28 -17.00
N PRO A 74 9.03 -4.33 -15.87
CA PRO A 74 9.89 -5.42 -15.39
C PRO A 74 9.34 -6.29 -14.23
N PHE A 75 8.11 -6.05 -13.78
CA PHE A 75 7.53 -6.82 -12.67
C PHE A 75 6.85 -8.09 -13.17
N THR A 76 7.18 -9.21 -12.54
CA THR A 76 6.49 -10.50 -12.74
C THR A 76 5.25 -10.62 -11.85
N GLU A 77 4.43 -11.65 -12.08
CA GLU A 77 3.27 -11.94 -11.23
C GLU A 77 3.69 -12.30 -9.80
N ASP A 78 4.67 -13.19 -9.65
CA ASP A 78 5.23 -13.59 -8.35
C ASP A 78 5.80 -12.40 -7.57
N GLU A 79 6.54 -11.50 -8.25
CA GLU A 79 7.02 -10.27 -7.61
C GLU A 79 5.87 -9.33 -7.20
N THR A 80 4.79 -9.27 -7.98
CA THR A 80 3.60 -8.48 -7.65
C THR A 80 2.98 -9.00 -6.36
N GLU A 81 2.83 -10.32 -6.22
CA GLU A 81 2.31 -10.96 -5.00
C GLU A 81 3.21 -10.71 -3.79
N GLN A 82 4.53 -10.82 -3.94
CA GLN A 82 5.49 -10.52 -2.87
C GLN A 82 5.42 -9.05 -2.41
N ILE A 83 5.32 -8.12 -3.35
CA ILE A 83 5.16 -6.69 -3.05
C ILE A 83 3.82 -6.46 -2.33
N ALA A 84 2.74 -7.09 -2.79
CA ALA A 84 1.43 -6.99 -2.15
C ALA A 84 1.47 -7.43 -0.69
N SER A 85 2.16 -8.55 -0.39
CA SER A 85 2.36 -9.00 0.99
C SER A 85 3.11 -7.97 1.84
N ARG A 86 4.20 -7.39 1.31
CA ARG A 86 4.99 -6.38 2.05
C ARG A 86 4.21 -5.09 2.28
N VAL A 87 3.41 -4.66 1.30
CA VAL A 87 2.53 -3.49 1.44
C VAL A 87 1.46 -3.78 2.49
N TYR A 88 0.85 -4.96 2.47
CA TYR A 88 -0.11 -5.36 3.50
C TYR A 88 0.51 -5.31 4.90
N ASP A 89 1.71 -5.87 5.09
CA ASP A 89 2.41 -5.85 6.38
C ASP A 89 2.72 -4.42 6.84
N TYR A 90 3.12 -3.54 5.92
CA TYR A 90 3.33 -2.12 6.20
C TYR A 90 2.04 -1.43 6.68
N VAL A 91 0.92 -1.65 5.98
CA VAL A 91 -0.38 -1.08 6.35
C VAL A 91 -0.84 -1.59 7.70
N TRP A 92 -0.72 -2.91 7.94
CA TRP A 92 -1.01 -3.54 9.23
C TRP A 92 -0.23 -2.88 10.37
N GLN A 93 1.09 -2.76 10.24
CA GLN A 93 1.94 -2.14 11.27
C GLN A 93 1.54 -0.68 11.55
N ARG A 94 1.21 0.09 10.50
CA ARG A 94 0.82 1.50 10.65
C ARG A 94 -0.56 1.67 11.28
N SER A 95 -1.48 0.71 11.12
CA SER A 95 -2.78 0.74 11.79
C SER A 95 -2.68 0.69 13.32
N PHE A 96 -1.65 0.07 13.91
CA PHE A 96 -1.42 0.09 15.36
C PHE A 96 -0.65 1.34 15.84
N GLY A 97 0.08 2.01 14.95
CA GLY A 97 0.97 3.13 15.29
C GLY A 97 0.30 4.50 15.39
N GLY A 98 -1.04 4.58 15.21
CA GLY A 98 -1.82 5.83 15.30
C GLY A 98 -1.49 6.89 14.25
N ARG A 99 -0.68 6.54 13.24
CA ARG A 99 -0.18 7.46 12.22
C ARG A 99 -0.62 6.93 10.86
N GLU A 100 -1.54 7.65 10.23
CA GLU A 100 -1.95 7.58 8.81
C GLU A 100 -3.05 6.59 8.38
N PHE A 101 -3.30 5.50 9.09
CA PHE A 101 -4.40 4.56 8.76
C PHE A 101 -5.31 4.23 9.94
N ALA A 102 -5.26 5.05 11.00
CA ALA A 102 -6.14 4.87 12.14
C ALA A 102 -7.59 5.23 11.75
N THR A 103 -8.48 4.25 11.80
CA THR A 103 -9.92 4.50 11.82
C THR A 103 -10.25 5.29 13.09
N ALA A 104 -11.09 6.32 12.96
CA ALA A 104 -11.48 7.20 14.06
C ALA A 104 -12.18 6.38 15.18
N GLY A 105 -11.38 5.88 16.13
CA GLY A 105 -11.85 5.03 17.23
C GLY A 105 -10.90 4.91 18.42
N GLN A 106 -9.64 5.34 18.30
CA GLN A 106 -8.64 5.20 19.37
C GLN A 106 -8.17 6.52 19.98
N HIS A 107 -9.10 7.40 20.31
CA HIS A 107 -8.84 8.53 21.22
C HIS A 107 -9.68 8.41 22.49
N LEU A 108 -9.50 7.32 23.24
CA LEU A 108 -9.96 7.20 24.62
C LEU A 108 -8.96 6.36 25.42
N SER A 109 -7.99 7.03 26.06
CA SER A 109 -7.54 6.84 27.45
C SER A 109 -6.40 7.81 27.75
#